data_AF-A0A370L1T6-F1
#
_entry.id   AF-A0A370L1T6-F1
#
_cell.length_a   1.000
_cell.length_b   1.000
_cell.length_c   1.000
_cell.angle_alpha   90.00
_cell.angle_beta   90.00
_cell.angle_gamma   90.00
#
_symmetry.space_group_name_H-M   'P 1'
#
loop_
_entity.id
_entity.type
_entity.pdbx_description
1 polymer ?
#
loop_
_entity_poly.entity_id
_entity_poly.type
_entity_poly.pdbx_seq_one_letter_code
_entity_poly.pdbx_strand_id
1 'polypeptide(L)'
;MSFAKLCAVSPVVLGLAGCVTAGPIPGTPEYAAAQVSRGYDCGVRVDRSRVIARLAPQERRRFVEANAGYAVKSYNAPRRCDALERLSVQRELRELAVRR
;
A
#
# COMPACT_ATOMS: atom_id res chain seq x y z
N MET A 1 -23.64 -16.34 58.53
CA MET A 1 -23.86 -16.29 57.07
C MET A 1 -23.16 -15.04 56.56
N SER A 2 -21.94 -15.19 56.04
CA SER A 2 -21.06 -14.08 55.65
C SER A 2 -21.30 -13.64 54.22
N PHE A 3 -21.40 -12.33 54.04
CA PHE A 3 -21.36 -11.63 52.76
C PHE A 3 -19.98 -11.78 52.12
N ALA A 4 -19.93 -12.19 50.86
CA ALA A 4 -18.78 -11.92 49.99
C ALA A 4 -19.28 -11.70 48.56
N LYS A 5 -19.10 -10.44 48.14
CA LYS A 5 -19.43 -9.84 46.85
C LYS A 5 -18.22 -10.09 45.93
N LEU A 6 -18.39 -10.83 44.86
CA LEU A 6 -17.40 -11.02 43.80
C LEU A 6 -18.14 -10.84 42.46
N CYS A 7 -18.27 -9.59 42.03
CA CYS A 7 -17.40 -8.98 41.00
C CYS A 7 -17.57 -9.65 39.64
N ALA A 8 -18.47 -9.04 38.85
CA ALA A 8 -18.56 -9.21 37.42
C ALA A 8 -17.20 -8.96 36.76
N VAL A 9 -16.73 -9.91 35.96
CA VAL A 9 -15.65 -9.71 35.00
C VAL A 9 -16.18 -10.14 33.65
N SER A 10 -16.81 -9.19 32.94
CA SER A 10 -17.06 -9.31 31.51
C SER A 10 -15.71 -9.25 30.79
N PRO A 11 -15.34 -10.21 29.94
CA PRO A 11 -14.22 -10.01 29.04
C PRO A 11 -14.68 -9.06 27.93
N VAL A 12 -14.37 -7.77 28.07
CA VAL A 12 -14.41 -6.83 26.94
C VAL A 12 -13.22 -7.15 26.06
N VAL A 13 -13.39 -8.12 25.16
CA VAL A 13 -12.49 -8.35 24.02
C VAL A 13 -13.22 -7.87 22.78
N LEU A 14 -13.41 -6.56 22.67
CA LEU A 14 -13.89 -5.90 21.47
C LEU A 14 -13.02 -4.67 21.25
N GLY A 15 -12.30 -4.65 20.12
CA GLY A 15 -11.81 -3.40 19.54
C GLY A 15 -10.31 -3.16 19.52
N LEU A 16 -9.52 -4.10 19.00
CA LEU A 16 -8.34 -3.73 18.20
C LEU A 16 -8.67 -4.01 16.74
N ALA A 17 -9.72 -3.36 16.22
CA ALA A 17 -9.84 -3.17 14.79
C ALA A 17 -8.64 -2.30 14.41
N GLY A 18 -7.55 -2.94 13.96
CA GLY A 18 -6.35 -2.25 13.54
C GLY A 18 -6.72 -1.13 12.58
N CYS A 19 -6.10 0.04 12.73
CA CYS A 19 -6.24 1.13 11.78
C CYS A 19 -5.76 0.62 10.41
N VAL A 20 -6.68 0.08 9.62
CA VAL A 20 -6.42 -0.28 8.23
C VAL A 20 -6.32 1.05 7.52
N THR A 21 -5.10 1.56 7.37
CA THR A 21 -4.87 2.72 6.51
C THR A 21 -5.33 2.31 5.12
N ALA A 22 -6.47 2.84 4.69
CA ALA A 22 -6.98 2.57 3.35
C ALA A 22 -5.85 2.91 2.36
N GLY A 23 -5.43 1.90 1.60
CA GLY A 23 -4.43 2.08 0.55
C GLY A 23 -4.96 3.03 -0.52
N PRO A 24 -4.07 3.54 -1.40
CA PRO A 24 -4.51 4.33 -2.54
C PRO A 24 -5.47 3.53 -3.42
N ILE A 25 -6.43 4.22 -4.03
CA ILE A 25 -7.55 3.60 -4.77
C ILE A 25 -7.07 3.18 -6.18
N PRO A 26 -7.30 1.93 -6.63
CA PRO A 26 -6.98 1.52 -8.00
C PRO A 26 -7.51 2.48 -9.06
N GLY A 27 -6.69 2.77 -10.07
CA GLY A 27 -7.02 3.75 -11.12
C GLY A 27 -6.60 5.20 -10.82
N THR A 28 -6.07 5.48 -9.62
CA THR A 28 -5.50 6.79 -9.28
C THR A 28 -4.00 6.87 -9.56
N PRO A 29 -3.44 8.08 -9.80
CA PRO A 29 -1.99 8.26 -9.89
C PRO A 29 -1.26 7.88 -8.60
N GLU A 30 -1.90 8.04 -7.43
CA GLU A 30 -1.34 7.62 -6.14
C GLU A 30 -1.22 6.10 -6.04
N TYR A 31 -2.19 5.35 -6.57
CA TYR A 31 -2.10 3.89 -6.63
C TYR A 31 -0.97 3.44 -7.54
N ALA A 32 -0.87 4.03 -8.73
CA ALA A 32 0.25 3.75 -9.63
C ALA A 32 1.61 4.06 -8.97
N ALA A 33 1.70 5.18 -8.24
CA ALA A 33 2.90 5.57 -7.51
C ALA A 33 3.27 4.58 -6.38
N ALA A 34 2.26 4.07 -5.65
CA ALA A 34 2.45 3.06 -4.62
C ALA A 34 2.92 1.73 -5.21
N GLN A 35 2.34 1.29 -6.33
CA GLN A 35 2.77 0.04 -6.98
C GLN A 35 4.17 0.15 -7.60
N VAL A 36 4.53 1.30 -8.16
CA VAL A 36 5.90 1.57 -8.61
C VAL A 36 6.89 1.50 -7.44
N SER A 37 6.56 2.13 -6.30
CA SER A 37 7.40 2.03 -5.10
C SER A 37 7.52 0.60 -4.61
N ARG A 38 6.41 -0.14 -4.53
CA ARG A 38 6.41 -1.54 -4.09
C ARG A 38 7.18 -2.44 -5.05
N GLY A 39 7.14 -2.16 -6.36
CA GLY A 39 7.96 -2.82 -7.37
C GLY A 39 9.45 -2.75 -7.04
N TYR A 40 9.94 -1.57 -6.66
CA TYR A 40 11.32 -1.39 -6.23
C TYR A 40 11.64 -2.18 -4.96
N ASP A 41 10.77 -2.11 -3.94
CA ASP A 41 10.95 -2.88 -2.69
C ASP A 41 11.04 -4.40 -2.95
N CYS A 42 10.23 -4.89 -3.90
CA CYS A 42 10.16 -6.31 -4.23
C CYS A 42 11.30 -6.78 -5.16
N GLY A 43 12.15 -5.86 -5.64
CA GLY A 43 13.20 -6.15 -6.63
C GLY A 43 12.65 -6.50 -8.02
N VAL A 44 11.45 -6.02 -8.35
CA VAL A 44 10.82 -6.24 -9.67
C VAL A 44 11.31 -5.17 -10.64
N ARG A 45 11.47 -5.53 -11.92
CA ARG A 45 11.78 -4.55 -12.97
C ARG A 45 10.60 -3.59 -13.15
N VAL A 46 10.84 -2.29 -12.96
CA VAL A 46 9.83 -1.24 -13.10
C VAL A 46 10.14 -0.35 -14.30
N ASP A 47 9.21 -0.25 -15.25
CA ASP A 47 9.26 0.74 -16.34
C ASP A 47 8.42 1.97 -15.94
N ARG A 48 8.99 2.79 -15.06
CA ARG A 48 8.32 3.97 -14.50
C ARG A 48 7.95 4.99 -15.58
N SER A 49 8.82 5.18 -16.57
CA SER A 49 8.58 6.11 -17.68
C SER A 49 7.34 5.70 -18.48
N ARG A 50 7.16 4.40 -18.74
CA ARG A 50 5.98 3.89 -19.43
C ARG A 50 4.71 4.04 -18.59
N VAL A 51 4.77 3.84 -17.28
CA VAL A 51 3.63 4.10 -16.38
C VAL A 51 3.24 5.58 -16.42
N ILE A 52 4.20 6.51 -16.29
CA ILE A 52 3.93 7.95 -16.36
C ILE A 52 3.35 8.36 -17.73
N ALA A 53 3.81 7.73 -18.81
CA ALA A 53 3.32 8.02 -20.16
C ALA A 53 1.84 7.65 -20.36
N ARG A 54 1.29 6.75 -19.54
CA ARG A 54 -0.14 6.37 -19.56
C ARG A 54 -1.03 7.30 -18.75
N LEU A 55 -0.46 8.09 -17.84
CA LEU A 55 -1.22 9.06 -17.06
C LEU A 55 -1.56 10.31 -17.89
N ALA A 56 -2.74 10.88 -17.63
CA ALA A 56 -3.12 12.15 -18.20
C ALA A 56 -2.15 13.25 -17.73
N PRO A 57 -1.89 14.30 -18.55
CA PRO A 57 -0.89 15.32 -18.21
C PRO A 57 -1.07 15.93 -16.82
N GLN A 58 -2.31 16.17 -16.39
CA GLN A 58 -2.67 16.71 -15.08
C GLN A 58 -2.41 15.76 -13.91
N GLU A 59 -2.37 14.45 -14.15
CA GLU A 59 -2.15 13.41 -13.12
C GLU A 59 -0.67 13.17 -12.85
N ARG A 60 0.20 13.48 -13.81
CA ARG A 60 1.64 13.21 -13.72
C ARG A 60 2.28 13.89 -12.51
N ARG A 61 1.88 15.12 -12.21
CA ARG A 61 2.39 15.86 -11.05
C ARG A 61 2.04 15.14 -9.74
N ARG A 62 0.77 14.74 -9.59
CA ARG A 62 0.29 13.98 -8.41
C ARG A 62 1.02 12.64 -8.27
N PHE A 63 1.27 11.94 -9.38
CA PHE A 63 2.07 10.72 -9.36
C PHE A 63 3.49 10.97 -8.85
N VAL A 64 4.18 12.01 -9.33
CA VAL A 64 5.56 12.31 -8.92
C VAL A 64 5.62 12.65 -7.42
N GLU A 65 4.71 13.52 -6.96
CA GLU A 65 4.61 13.90 -5.55
C GLU A 65 4.35 12.68 -4.66
N ALA A 66 3.37 11.83 -5.02
CA ALA A 66 3.05 10.62 -4.27
C ALA A 66 4.21 9.61 -4.27
N ASN A 67 4.85 9.41 -5.43
CA ASN A 67 5.95 8.45 -5.58
C ASN A 67 7.17 8.84 -4.74
N ALA A 68 7.47 10.14 -4.64
CA ALA A 68 8.51 10.64 -3.73
C ALA A 68 8.18 10.32 -2.27
N GLY A 69 6.92 10.56 -1.85
CA GLY A 69 6.46 10.23 -0.50
C GLY A 69 6.57 8.73 -0.18
N TYR A 70 6.20 7.86 -1.12
CA TYR A 70 6.34 6.41 -0.94
C TYR A 70 7.79 5.95 -0.91
N ALA A 71 8.67 6.55 -1.72
CA ALA A 71 10.10 6.23 -1.69
C ALA A 71 10.71 6.55 -0.31
N VAL A 72 10.39 7.71 0.27
CA VAL A 72 10.84 8.07 1.63
C VAL A 72 10.29 7.09 2.68
N LYS A 73 9.00 6.74 2.59
CA LYS A 73 8.39 5.76 3.50
C LYS A 73 9.06 4.38 3.40
N SER A 74 9.35 3.90 2.19
CA SER A 74 10.04 2.64 1.99
C SER A 74 11.47 2.69 2.52
N TYR A 75 12.19 3.79 2.27
CA TYR A 75 13.53 3.99 2.81
C TYR A 75 13.56 3.90 4.35
N ASN A 76 12.60 4.55 5.01
CA ASN A 76 12.53 4.57 6.48
C ASN A 76 12.02 3.24 7.08
N ALA A 77 11.26 2.45 6.32
CA ALA A 77 10.69 1.19 6.78
C ALA A 77 10.68 0.15 5.65
N PRO A 78 11.86 -0.39 5.28
CA PRO A 78 11.98 -1.30 4.16
C PRO A 78 11.25 -2.61 4.47
N ARG A 79 10.33 -2.99 3.59
CA ARG A 79 9.58 -4.25 3.70
C ARG A 79 9.93 -5.17 2.56
N ARG A 80 10.41 -6.38 2.88
CA ARG A 80 10.61 -7.43 1.89
C ARG A 80 9.27 -7.89 1.32
N CYS A 81 9.31 -8.48 0.14
CA CYS A 81 8.18 -9.13 -0.48
C CYS A 81 8.39 -10.64 -0.51
N ASP A 82 7.34 -11.39 -0.23
CA ASP A 82 7.33 -12.82 -0.50
C ASP A 82 7.12 -13.10 -2.00
N ALA A 83 7.12 -14.38 -2.38
CA ALA A 83 6.98 -14.78 -3.78
C ALA A 83 5.61 -14.42 -4.37
N LEU A 84 4.52 -14.54 -3.61
CA LEU A 84 3.16 -14.27 -4.07
C LEU A 84 2.94 -12.77 -4.25
N GLU A 85 3.39 -11.96 -3.29
CA GLU A 85 3.35 -10.51 -3.38
C GLU A 85 4.17 -10.01 -4.57
N ARG A 86 5.39 -10.54 -4.77
CA ARG A 86 6.22 -10.19 -5.93
C ARG A 86 5.50 -10.45 -7.26
N LEU A 87 4.85 -11.60 -7.41
CA LEU A 87 4.09 -11.95 -8.61
C LEU A 87 2.89 -11.02 -8.80
N SER A 88 2.17 -10.72 -7.73
CA SER A 88 1.03 -9.78 -7.76
C SER A 88 1.48 -8.38 -8.22
N VAL A 89 2.52 -7.83 -7.58
CA VAL A 89 3.09 -6.51 -7.94
C VAL A 89 3.59 -6.49 -9.38
N GLN A 90 4.24 -7.57 -9.83
CA GLN A 90 4.71 -7.68 -11.21
C GLN A 90 3.55 -7.66 -12.21
N ARG A 91 2.42 -8.32 -11.91
CA ARG A 91 1.21 -8.27 -12.75
C ARG A 91 0.64 -6.85 -12.79
N GLU A 92 0.44 -6.23 -11.63
CA GLU A 92 -0.10 -4.87 -11.51
C GLU A 92 0.73 -3.86 -12.29
N LEU A 93 2.06 -3.93 -12.21
CA LEU A 93 2.95 -3.03 -12.95
C LEU A 93 2.85 -3.21 -14.46
N ARG A 94 2.69 -4.44 -14.95
CA ARG A 94 2.46 -4.69 -16.38
C ARG A 94 1.14 -4.08 -16.83
N GLU A 95 0.09 -4.23 -16.02
CA GLU A 95 -1.22 -3.65 -16.32
C GLU A 95 -1.15 -2.12 -16.37
N LEU A 96 -0.54 -1.47 -15.38
CA LEU A 96 -0.37 -0.02 -15.34
C LEU A 96 0.44 0.52 -16.54
N ALA A 97 1.38 -0.27 -17.08
CA ALA A 97 2.19 0.12 -18.23
C ALA A 97 1.45 -0.03 -19.59
N VAL A 98 0.30 -0.71 -19.60
CA VAL A 98 -0.49 -1.02 -20.81
C VAL A 98 -1.84 -0.31 -20.82
N ARG A 99 -2.49 -0.14 -19.66
CA ARG A 99 -3.81 0.45 -19.51
C ARG A 99 -3.81 1.94 -19.93
N ARG A 100 -4.90 2.39 -20.55
CA ARG A 100 -5.16 3.79 -20.96
C ARG A 100 -6.42 4.28 -20.25
#